data_AF-A0A7J3XVA6-F1
#
_entry.id   AF-A0A7J3XVA6-F1
#
_cell.length_a   1.000
_cell.length_b   1.000
_cell.length_c   1.000
_cell.angle_alpha   90.00
_cell.angle_beta   90.00
_cell.angle_gamma   90.00
#
_symmetry.space_group_name_H-M   'P 1'
#
loop_
_entity.id
_entity.type
_entity.pdbx_description
1 polymer ?
#
loop_
_entity_poly.entity_id
_entity_poly.type
_entity_poly.pdbx_seq_one_letter_code
_entity_poly.pdbx_strand_id
1 'polypeptide(L)' 'MSEDLPSITAVHPMREEAIAELLKKAKASWRIVDELLRDGELVRLEHEGSTYYVRKSIKTGSF' A
#
# COMPACT_ATOMS: atom_id res chain seq x y z
N MET A 1 -2.45 -20.32 -27.38
CA MET A 1 -2.01 -18.91 -27.46
C MET A 1 -3.22 -18.02 -27.40
N SER A 2 -3.56 -17.58 -26.19
CA SER A 2 -4.21 -16.30 -25.90
C SER A 2 -3.89 -16.06 -24.43
N GLU A 3 -2.96 -15.14 -24.20
CA GLU A 3 -2.70 -14.57 -22.89
C GLU A 3 -3.95 -13.80 -22.46
N ASP A 4 -4.89 -14.50 -21.82
CA ASP A 4 -5.96 -13.86 -21.07
C ASP A 4 -5.35 -13.30 -19.78
N LEU A 5 -4.77 -12.11 -19.94
CA LEU A 5 -4.41 -11.16 -18.92
C LEU A 5 -5.68 -10.86 -18.09
N PRO A 6 -5.80 -11.25 -16.80
CA PRO A 6 -6.93 -10.80 -16.01
C PRO A 6 -6.73 -9.32 -15.67
N SER A 7 -7.38 -8.46 -16.45
CA SER A 7 -7.43 -7.00 -16.32
C SER A 7 -8.20 -6.48 -15.08
N ILE A 8 -8.39 -7.28 -14.01
CA ILE A 8 -9.46 -7.03 -13.02
C ILE A 8 -9.06 -7.34 -11.56
N THR A 9 -7.86 -6.97 -11.13
CA THR A 9 -7.65 -6.63 -9.71
C THR A 9 -7.34 -5.15 -9.60
N ALA A 10 -8.38 -4.34 -9.80
CA ALA A 10 -8.42 -2.89 -9.62
C ALA A 10 -8.23 -2.45 -8.14
N VAL A 11 -7.42 -3.18 -7.40
CA VAL A 11 -7.12 -2.95 -5.97
C VAL A 11 -5.62 -3.07 -5.75
N HIS A 12 -4.81 -2.56 -6.70
CA HIS A 12 -3.36 -2.65 -6.72
C HIS A 12 -2.80 -2.66 -5.29
N PRO A 13 -2.45 -3.83 -4.75
CA PRO A 13 -1.79 -3.87 -3.48
C PRO A 13 -0.51 -3.08 -3.70
N MET A 14 -0.37 -1.96 -2.97
CA MET A 14 0.77 -1.08 -3.17
C MET A 14 2.00 -1.87 -2.73
N ARG A 15 2.81 -2.28 -3.70
CA ARG A 15 4.14 -2.82 -3.41
C ARG A 15 4.95 -1.74 -2.70
N GLU A 16 5.90 -2.18 -1.89
CA GLU A 16 6.87 -1.29 -1.25
C GLU A 16 7.47 -0.26 -2.23
N GLU A 17 7.79 -0.73 -3.44
CA GLU A 17 8.32 0.09 -4.54
C GLU A 17 7.37 1.22 -4.97
N ALA A 18 6.06 0.95 -5.04
CA ALA A 18 5.06 1.94 -5.41
C ALA A 18 4.90 3.01 -4.31
N ILE A 19 5.00 2.62 -3.03
CA ILE A 19 5.01 3.55 -1.91
C ILE A 19 6.27 4.39 -1.91
N ALA A 20 7.44 3.79 -2.16
CA ALA A 20 8.70 4.51 -2.24
C ALA A 20 8.65 5.59 -3.33
N GLU A 21 8.13 5.26 -4.51
CA GLU A 21 7.94 6.20 -5.62
C GLU A 21 6.92 7.29 -5.27
N LEU A 22 5.82 6.94 -4.60
CA LEU A 22 4.79 7.90 -4.19
C LEU A 22 5.32 8.87 -3.12
N LEU A 23 6.05 8.36 -2.12
CA LEU A 23 6.70 9.16 -1.08
C LEU A 23 7.72 10.12 -1.71
N LYS A 24 8.52 9.63 -2.65
CA LYS A 24 9.51 10.43 -3.38
C LYS A 24 8.83 11.56 -4.16
N LYS A 25 7.72 11.28 -4.85
CA LYS A 25 6.90 12.30 -5.55
C LYS A 25 6.27 13.30 -4.57
N ALA A 26 5.77 12.82 -3.44
CA ALA A 26 5.14 13.65 -2.42
C ALA A 26 6.14 14.40 -1.52
N LYS A 27 7.46 14.21 -1.71
CA LYS A 27 8.52 14.63 -0.77
C LYS A 27 8.23 14.23 0.68
N ALA A 28 7.56 13.10 0.84
CA ALA A 28 7.24 12.50 2.11
C ALA A 28 8.35 11.53 2.52
N SER A 29 8.61 11.44 3.81
CA SER A 29 9.58 10.47 4.35
C SER A 29 8.89 9.16 4.70
N TRP A 30 9.65 8.06 4.68
CA TRP A 30 9.19 6.73 5.15
C TRP A 30 8.65 6.75 6.58
N ARG A 31 9.01 7.78 7.35
CA ARG A 31 8.46 8.06 8.68
C ARG A 31 6.93 8.07 8.71
N ILE A 32 6.26 8.55 7.65
CA ILE A 32 4.80 8.54 7.58
C ILE A 32 4.26 7.11 7.46
N VAL A 33 4.95 6.25 6.71
CA VAL A 33 4.60 4.82 6.59
C VAL A 33 4.76 4.12 7.93
N ASP A 34 5.85 4.41 8.66
CA ASP A 34 6.10 3.87 9.99
C ASP A 34 5.02 4.30 11.00
N GLU A 35 4.67 5.59 11.01
CA GLU A 35 3.57 6.10 11.86
C GLU A 35 2.24 5.44 11.49
N LEU A 36 1.91 5.30 10.20
CA LEU A 36 0.67 4.63 9.77
C LEU A 36 0.66 3.13 10.13
N LEU A 37 1.80 2.44 10.06
CA LEU A 37 1.94 1.05 10.52
C LEU A 37 1.71 0.95 12.03
N ARG A 38 2.25 1.93 12.77
CA ARG A 38 2.18 1.99 14.23
C ARG A 38 0.78 2.36 14.73
N ASP A 39 0.07 3.22 14.01
CA ASP A 39 -1.33 3.59 14.27
C ASP A 39 -2.32 2.47 13.84
N GLY A 40 -1.86 1.51 13.03
CA GLY A 40 -2.69 0.44 12.48
C GLY A 40 -3.53 0.86 11.27
N GLU A 41 -3.27 2.06 10.74
CA GLU A 41 -3.81 2.62 9.49
C GLU A 41 -3.20 1.95 8.25
N LEU A 42 -1.97 1.45 8.34
CA LEU A 42 -1.29 0.69 7.30
C LEU A 42 -1.00 -0.72 7.79
N VAL A 43 -1.23 -1.71 6.94
CA VAL A 43 -0.94 -3.10 7.23
C VAL A 43 0.07 -3.60 6.21
N ARG A 44 1.22 -4.07 6.69
CA ARG A 44 2.17 -4.82 5.87
C ARG A 44 1.69 -6.26 5.70
N LEU A 45 1.73 -6.75 4.47
CA LEU A 45 1.34 -8.09 4.07
C LEU A 45 2.46 -8.66 3.20
N GLU A 46 3.08 -9.75 3.64
CA GLU A 46 4.00 -10.49 2.78
C GLU A 46 3.21 -11.55 2.01
N HIS A 47 3.32 -11.52 0.69
CA HIS A 47 2.72 -12.51 -0.19
C HIS A 47 3.72 -12.91 -1.26
N GLU A 48 4.01 -14.21 -1.37
CA GLU A 48 4.90 -14.76 -2.40
C GLU A 48 6.31 -14.11 -2.43
N GLY A 49 6.86 -13.78 -1.26
CA GLY A 49 8.17 -13.12 -1.15
C GLY A 49 8.17 -11.63 -1.53
N SER A 50 6.99 -11.06 -1.78
CA SER A 50 6.81 -9.63 -2.03
C SER A 50 6.09 -8.96 -0.86
N THR A 51 6.60 -7.83 -0.40
CA THR A 51 5.96 -7.00 0.64
C THR A 51 4.95 -6.05 0.00
N TYR A 52 3.71 -6.17 0.44
CA TYR A 52 2.59 -5.32 0.08
C TYR A 52 2.16 -4.51 1.29
N TYR A 53 1.73 -3.29 1.04
CA TYR A 53 1.18 -2.42 2.06
C TYR A 53 -0.24 -2.08 1.65
N VAL A 54 -1.16 -2.40 2.55
CA VAL A 54 -2.57 -2.11 2.35
C VAL A 54 -2.95 -1.05 3.37
N ARG A 55 -3.46 0.07 2.87
CA ARG A 55 -4.05 1.07 3.73
C ARG A 55 -5.40 0.57 4.22
N LYS A 56 -5.50 0.39 5.53
CA LYS A 56 -6.76 0.13 6.20
C LYS A 56 -7.50 1.46 6.28
N SER A 57 -8.43 1.69 5.36
CA SER A 57 -9.33 2.85 5.42
C SER A 57 -10.35 2.66 6.54
N ILE A 58 -9.91 2.76 7.79
CA ILE A 58 -10.82 2.94 8.92
C ILE A 58 -11.22 4.42 8.95
N LYS A 59 -12.45 4.72 8.50
CA LYS A 59 -13.10 5.97 8.88
C LYS A 59 -13.34 5.93 10.40
N THR A 60 -12.43 6.48 11.18
CA THR A 60 -12.67 6.77 12.60
C THR A 60 -12.03 8.14 12.88
N GLY A 61 -12.72 9.20 13.27
CA GLY A 61 -14.15 9.43 13.45
C GLY A 61 -14.43 10.91 13.20
N SER A 62 -15.69 11.22 12.93
CA SER A 62 -16.25 12.54 13.19
C SER A 62 -15.91 12.98 14.61
N PHE A 63 -15.27 14.14 14.73
CA PHE A 63 -15.36 15.00 15.91
C PHE A 63 -15.69 16.41 15.42
#